data_AF-A0A3F3I8G6-F1
#
_entry.id   AF-A0A3F3I8G6-F1
#
_cell.length_a   1.000
_cell.length_b   1.000
_cell.length_c   1.000
_cell.angle_alpha   90.00
_cell.angle_beta   90.00
_cell.angle_gamma   90.00
#
_symmetry.space_group_name_H-M   'P 1'
#
loop_
_entity.id
_entity.type
_entity.pdbx_description
1 polymer ?
#
loop_
_entity_poly.entity_id
_entity_poly.type
_entity_poly.pdbx_seq_one_letter_code
_entity_poly.pdbx_strand_id
1 'polypeptide(L)' 'MANRKQRQRRDQVARIHTQTEINRRLCRSHTLAHYLSAELLTMPVNRLPLWLPAVMDYIADDIGDIQRLLNKPSRTA' A
#
# COMPACT_ATOMS: atom_id res chain seq x y z
N MET A 1 6.79 -35.68 -8.99
CA MET A 1 5.51 -34.93 -8.81
C MET A 1 5.44 -34.09 -7.53
N ALA A 2 6.00 -34.54 -6.40
CA ALA A 2 5.98 -33.78 -5.13
C ALA A 2 6.59 -32.37 -5.24
N ASN A 3 7.71 -32.24 -5.96
CA ASN A 3 8.41 -30.96 -6.14
C ASN A 3 7.58 -29.91 -6.91
N ARG A 4 6.74 -30.35 -7.86
CA ARG A 4 5.83 -29.47 -8.63
C ARG A 4 4.69 -28.94 -7.76
N LYS A 5 4.09 -29.80 -6.93
CA LYS A 5 3.04 -29.41 -5.97
C LYS A 5 3.57 -28.44 -4.89
N GLN A 6 4.80 -28.66 -4.43
CA GLN A 6 5.45 -27.78 -3.47
C GLN A 6 5.75 -26.39 -4.06
N ARG A 7 6.23 -26.35 -5.31
CA ARG A 7 6.45 -25.11 -6.05
C ARG A 7 5.17 -24.31 -6.23
N GLN A 8 4.10 -24.97 -6.69
CA GLN A 8 2.78 -24.34 -6.85
C GLN A 8 2.23 -23.74 -5.55
N ARG A 9 2.39 -24.42 -4.40
CA ARG A 9 1.99 -23.85 -3.10
C ARG A 9 2.80 -22.61 -2.74
N ARG A 10 4.12 -22.63 -2.96
CA ARG A 10 4.98 -21.46 -2.68
C ARG A 10 4.58 -20.26 -3.54
N ASP A 11 4.30 -20.49 -4.82
CA ASP A 11 3.85 -19.44 -5.74
C ASP A 11 2.48 -18.88 -5.33
N GLN A 12 1.55 -19.74 -4.89
CA GLN A 12 0.25 -19.33 -4.38
C GLN A 12 0.37 -18.50 -3.09
N VAL A 13 1.19 -18.94 -2.13
CA VAL A 13 1.43 -18.20 -0.87
C VAL A 13 2.07 -16.84 -1.17
N ALA A 14 3.05 -16.79 -2.08
CA ALA A 14 3.67 -15.54 -2.51
C ALA A 14 2.64 -14.58 -3.13
N ARG A 15 1.74 -15.09 -3.99
CA ARG A 15 0.67 -14.29 -4.59
C ARG A 15 -0.31 -13.75 -3.54
N ILE A 16 -0.76 -14.61 -2.62
CA ILE A 16 -1.68 -14.20 -1.53
C ILE A 16 -1.00 -13.12 -0.68
N HIS A 17 0.25 -13.33 -0.28
CA HIS A 17 1.00 -12.37 0.51
C HIS A 17 1.14 -11.01 -0.20
N THR A 18 1.49 -10.99 -1.48
CA THR A 18 1.55 -9.76 -2.28
C THR A 18 0.19 -9.05 -2.30
N GLN A 19 -0.91 -9.77 -2.52
CA GLN A 19 -2.25 -9.17 -2.52
C GLN A 19 -2.63 -8.62 -1.15
N THR A 20 -2.31 -9.33 -0.07
CA THR A 20 -2.55 -8.86 1.30
C THR A 20 -1.79 -7.56 1.57
N GLU A 21 -0.52 -7.46 1.16
CA GLU A 21 0.26 -6.23 1.32
C GLU A 21 -0.28 -5.06 0.50
N ILE A 22 -0.76 -5.31 -0.73
CA ILE A 22 -1.40 -4.28 -1.56
C ILE A 22 -2.67 -3.78 -0.86
N ASN A 23 -3.55 -4.69 -0.45
CA ASN A 23 -4.82 -4.33 0.21
C ASN A 23 -4.58 -3.57 1.51
N ARG A 24 -3.58 -3.98 2.30
CA ARG A 24 -3.21 -3.31 3.55
C ARG A 24 -2.78 -1.86 3.32
N ARG A 25 -1.89 -1.62 2.34
CA ARG A 25 -1.43 -0.27 2.00
C ARG A 25 -2.57 0.58 1.44
N LEU A 26 -3.34 0.06 0.50
CA LEU A 26 -4.50 0.76 -0.06
C LEU A 26 -5.49 1.20 1.03
N CYS A 27 -5.83 0.29 1.95
CA CYS A 27 -6.71 0.59 3.06
C CYS A 27 -6.14 1.73 3.93
N ARG A 28 -4.85 1.65 4.27
CA ARG A 28 -4.17 2.66 5.09
C ARG A 28 -4.12 4.03 4.41
N SER A 29 -3.69 4.10 3.14
CA SER A 29 -3.62 5.37 2.41
C SER A 29 -4.99 5.98 2.21
N HIS A 30 -6.01 5.16 1.92
CA HIS A 30 -7.39 5.61 1.82
C HIS A 30 -7.88 6.20 3.15
N THR A 31 -7.65 5.51 4.26
CA THR A 31 -8.03 6.00 5.60
C THR A 31 -7.33 7.33 5.93
N LEU A 32 -6.03 7.43 5.68
CA LEU A 32 -5.28 8.67 5.90
C LEU A 32 -5.80 9.82 5.03
N ALA A 33 -6.01 9.58 3.72
CA ALA A 33 -6.54 10.57 2.80
C ALA A 33 -7.95 11.04 3.19
N HIS A 34 -8.79 10.11 3.67
CA HIS A 34 -10.13 10.43 4.12
C HIS A 34 -10.12 11.37 5.32
N TYR A 35 -9.38 11.04 6.39
CA TYR A 35 -9.28 11.90 7.58
C TYR A 35 -8.59 13.22 7.28
N LEU A 36 -7.52 13.18 6.47
CA LEU A 36 -6.82 14.37 6.00
C LEU A 36 -7.76 15.35 5.30
N SER A 37 -8.66 14.86 4.45
CA SER A 37 -9.64 15.71 3.76
C SER A 37 -10.61 16.39 4.73
N ALA A 38 -11.08 15.65 5.74
CA ALA A 38 -11.98 16.18 6.76
C ALA A 38 -11.29 17.22 7.66
N GLU A 39 -10.04 16.97 8.05
CA GLU A 39 -9.29 17.87 8.91
C GLU A 39 -8.92 19.17 8.18
N LEU A 40 -8.46 19.08 6.93
CA LEU A 40 -8.11 20.27 6.14
C LEU A 40 -9.32 21.18 5.89
N LEU A 41 -10.54 20.63 5.77
CA LEU A 41 -11.77 21.42 5.61
C LEU A 41 -12.18 22.16 6.88
N THR A 42 -11.77 21.69 8.04
CA THR A 42 -12.15 22.27 9.34
C THR A 42 -11.06 23.16 9.94
N MET A 43 -9.82 23.05 9.45
CA MET A 43 -8.71 23.85 9.93
C MET A 43 -8.75 25.30 9.45
N PRO A 44 -8.35 26.27 10.30
CA PRO A 44 -8.21 27.66 9.89
C PRO A 44 -7.12 27.81 8.83
N VAL A 45 -7.42 28.56 7.77
CA VAL A 45 -6.60 28.77 6.56
C VAL A 45 -5.20 29.32 6.85
N ASN A 46 -4.99 29.88 8.05
CA ASN A 46 -3.84 30.70 8.38
C ASN A 46 -2.62 29.87 8.83
N ARG A 47 -2.75 28.54 8.99
CA ARG A 47 -1.65 27.69 9.47
C ARG A 47 -1.71 26.29 8.89
N LEU A 48 -0.69 25.94 8.11
CA LEU A 48 -0.47 24.57 7.69
C LEU A 48 -0.11 23.71 8.92
N PRO A 49 -0.76 22.55 9.12
CA PRO A 49 -0.39 21.66 10.21
C PRO A 49 1.02 21.09 9.99
N LEU A 50 1.82 21.04 11.05
CA LEU A 50 3.19 20.50 10.99
C LEU A 50 3.23 19.01 10.61
N TRP A 51 2.14 18.27 10.85
CA TRP A 51 2.02 16.86 10.50
C TRP A 51 1.64 16.63 9.02
N LEU A 52 1.20 17.68 8.30
CA LEU A 52 0.71 17.54 6.92
C LEU A 52 1.73 16.91 5.97
N PRO A 53 3.00 17.35 5.95
CA PRO A 53 4.00 16.75 5.07
C PRO A 53 4.20 15.26 5.38
N ALA A 54 4.25 14.89 6.66
CA ALA A 54 4.43 13.50 7.07
C ALA A 54 3.27 12.58 6.62
N VAL A 55 2.03 13.05 6.68
CA VAL A 55 0.87 12.28 6.18
C VAL A 55 0.92 12.14 4.66
N MET A 56 1.28 13.21 3.94
CA MET A 56 1.44 13.18 2.49
C MET A 56 2.55 12.23 2.05
N ASP A 57 3.70 12.26 2.73
CA ASP A 57 4.81 11.34 2.49
C ASP A 57 4.38 9.88 2.72
N TYR A 58 3.62 9.60 3.77
CA TYR A 58 3.14 8.25 4.07
C TYR A 58 2.20 7.70 2.98
N ILE A 59 1.33 8.55 2.43
CA ILE A 59 0.45 8.20 1.31
C ILE A 59 1.29 7.98 0.04
N ALA A 60 2.27 8.83 -0.22
CA ALA A 60 3.16 8.71 -1.38
C ALA A 60 4.00 7.42 -1.33
N ASP A 61 4.55 7.09 -0.16
CA ASP A 61 5.30 5.85 0.08
C ASP A 61 4.43 4.62 -0.16
N ASP A 62 3.19 4.62 0.33
CA ASP A 62 2.25 3.53 0.09
C ASP A 62 1.95 3.34 -1.40
N ILE A 63 1.73 4.43 -2.14
CA ILE A 63 1.51 4.37 -3.60
C ILE A 63 2.75 3.81 -4.30
N GLY A 64 3.95 4.27 -3.93
CA GLY A 64 5.21 3.79 -4.49
C GLY A 64 5.44 2.30 -4.22
N ASP A 65 5.17 1.84 -3.00
CA ASP A 65 5.26 0.44 -2.64
C ASP A 65 4.23 -0.44 -3.36
N ILE A 66 2.98 0.04 -3.52
CA ILE A 66 1.96 -0.66 -4.30
C ILE A 66 2.43 -0.81 -5.75
N GLN A 67 2.94 0.25 -6.38
CA GLN A 67 3.49 0.19 -7.73
C GLN A 67 4.63 -0.84 -7.83
N ARG A 68 5.54 -0.88 -6.85
CA ARG A 68 6.61 -1.89 -6.79
C ARG A 68 6.07 -3.31 -6.66
N LEU A 69 5.02 -3.52 -5.87
CA LEU A 69 4.39 -4.83 -5.69
C LEU A 69 3.65 -5.31 -6.95
N LEU A 70 3.00 -4.39 -7.66
CA LEU A 70 2.33 -4.67 -8.94
C LEU A 70 3.33 -4.94 -10.06
N ASN A 71 4.45 -4.22 -10.08
CA ASN A 71 5.49 -4.36 -11.09
C ASN A 71 6.51 -5.47 -10.80
N LYS A 72 6.40 -6.18 -9.68
CA LYS A 72 7.26 -7.34 -9.41
C LYS A 72 6.96 -8.40 -10.46
N PRO A 73 7.96 -8.81 -11.28
CA PRO A 73 7.74 -9.86 -12.25
C PRO A 73 7.30 -11.13 -11.51
N SER A 74 6.16 -11.68 -11.93
CA SER A 74 5.80 -13.05 -11.58
C SER A 74 6.98 -13.91 -12.02
N ARG A 75 7.65 -14.58 -11.08
CA ARG A 75 8.72 -15.54 -11.40
C ARG A 75 8.11 -16.64 -12.27
N THR A 76 8.11 -16.44 -13.58
CA THR A 76 7.85 -17.47 -14.58
C THR A 76 9.13 -18.27 -14.69
N ALA A 77 9.07 -19.50 -14.22
CA ALA A 77 10.09 -20.52 -14.43
C ALA A 77 9.42 -21.90 -14.45
#